data_AF-A0A2M7XQ67-F1
#
_entry.id   AF-A0A2M7XQ67-F1
#
_cell.length_a   1.000
_cell.length_b   1.000
_cell.length_c   1.000
_cell.angle_alpha   90.00
_cell.angle_beta   90.00
_cell.angle_gamma   90.00
#
_symmetry.space_group_name_H-M   'P 1'
#
loop_
_entity.id
_entity.type
_entity.pdbx_description
1 polymer ?
#
loop_
_entity_poly.entity_id
_entity_poly.type
_entity_poly.pdbx_seq_one_letter_code
_entity_poly.pdbx_strand_id
1 'polypeptide(L)'
;MWLSLAGLIGIGVLMTACPATKEGIGTSDAAVKTYVPPGEHDEFYAFMSGGFSGQMTVYGLPSGRKFRTIPVFSVHPENGWGFSEETKPMFNTSYGFVPWDDAHHPELSMTDGVPDGRYIFINANNTPRVARIDLTRFETEEILEIPNSAGNHGSPFVTENTEYIIASTRFSIPIPEADVPISSYKENFKGTLSFIKLDAEAEEMSLDFQILVPGYNYDLAHAGKGPSHDWAFFTTYNTEEATTLLEVNASRNDKDFIAAVNWVKAA
;
A
#
# COMPACT_ATOMS: atom_id res chain seq x y z
N MET A 1 34.35 37.26 79.43
CA MET A 1 34.02 37.78 78.09
C MET A 1 34.63 36.81 77.10
N TRP A 2 33.82 36.34 76.14
CA TRP A 2 34.10 35.37 75.08
C TRP A 2 33.97 33.88 75.43
N LEU A 3 33.03 33.27 74.70
CA LEU A 3 32.54 31.90 74.73
C LEU A 3 33.57 30.91 74.15
N SER A 4 33.52 29.65 74.59
CA SER A 4 34.09 28.52 73.86
C SER A 4 33.05 27.40 73.86
N LEU A 5 32.18 27.43 72.85
CA LEU A 5 31.14 26.44 72.60
C LEU A 5 31.72 25.32 71.75
N ALA A 6 31.42 24.09 72.16
CA ALA A 6 31.85 22.83 71.58
C ALA A 6 31.61 22.75 70.05
N GLY A 7 32.66 22.36 69.31
CA GLY A 7 32.58 22.00 67.90
C GLY A 7 31.96 20.61 67.74
N LEU A 8 30.69 20.58 67.34
CA LEU A 8 29.99 19.38 66.90
C LEU A 8 30.44 19.02 65.47
N ILE A 9 30.93 17.79 65.33
CA ILE A 9 31.28 17.13 64.07
C ILE A 9 29.97 16.86 63.31
N GLY A 10 29.72 17.60 62.24
CA GLY A 10 28.65 17.33 61.28
C GLY A 10 29.18 16.53 60.10
N ILE A 11 28.92 15.21 60.10
CA ILE A 11 29.09 14.36 58.91
C ILE A 11 27.92 14.67 57.97
N GLY A 12 28.15 15.53 56.99
CA GLY A 12 27.26 15.73 55.86
C GLY A 12 27.47 14.60 54.85
N VAL A 13 26.65 13.55 54.90
CA VAL A 13 26.55 12.58 53.81
C VAL A 13 25.95 13.31 52.60
N LEU A 14 26.83 13.72 51.69
CA LEU A 14 26.45 14.11 50.33
C LEU A 14 25.86 12.89 49.64
N MET A 15 24.53 12.85 49.55
CA MET A 15 23.82 12.03 48.58
C MET A 15 24.24 12.51 47.19
N THR A 16 25.26 11.88 46.61
CA THR A 16 25.57 11.99 45.19
C THR A 16 24.44 11.31 44.42
N ALA A 17 23.38 12.08 44.17
CA ALA A 17 22.45 11.75 43.10
C ALA A 17 23.27 11.70 41.81
N CYS A 18 23.31 10.54 41.17
CA CYS A 18 23.77 10.40 39.78
C CYS A 18 23.16 11.55 38.97
N PRO A 19 23.94 12.35 38.22
CA PRO A 19 23.32 13.13 37.17
C PRO A 19 22.75 12.10 36.21
N ALA A 20 21.43 11.93 36.24
CA ALA A 20 20.75 11.39 35.08
C ALA A 20 21.15 12.33 33.95
N THR A 21 22.06 11.88 33.08
CA THR A 21 22.14 12.36 31.72
C THR A 21 20.79 12.02 31.09
N LYS A 22 19.80 12.85 31.38
CA LYS A 22 18.80 13.19 30.39
C LYS A 22 19.61 13.86 29.29
N GLU A 23 20.16 13.05 28.39
CA GLU A 23 20.22 13.46 27.00
C GLU A 23 18.76 13.77 26.65
N GLY A 24 18.40 15.04 26.85
CA GLY A 24 17.22 15.57 26.21
C GLY A 24 17.49 15.33 24.73
N ILE A 25 16.71 14.44 24.11
CA ILE A 25 16.55 14.41 22.67
C ILE A 25 16.13 15.84 22.32
N GLY A 26 17.11 16.64 21.92
CA GLY A 26 16.90 18.03 21.63
C GLY A 26 15.95 18.10 20.45
N THR A 27 14.77 18.67 20.67
CA THR A 27 13.84 19.05 19.60
C THR A 27 14.50 19.94 18.54
N SER A 28 15.68 20.50 18.83
CA SER A 28 16.55 21.23 17.91
C SER A 28 17.23 20.37 16.83
N ASP A 29 17.42 19.06 17.02
CA ASP A 29 18.16 18.22 16.05
C ASP A 29 17.24 17.67 14.93
N ALA A 30 15.99 17.31 15.26
CA ALA A 30 15.05 16.80 14.26
C ALA A 30 14.57 17.89 13.28
N ALA A 31 14.28 19.10 13.77
CA ALA A 31 13.77 20.19 12.94
C ALA A 31 14.83 20.72 11.94
N VAL A 32 16.11 20.66 12.29
CA VAL A 32 17.20 21.03 11.39
C VAL A 32 17.37 19.99 10.28
N LYS A 33 17.17 18.69 10.59
CA LYS A 33 17.27 17.61 9.60
C LYS A 33 16.15 17.62 8.55
N THR A 34 15.01 18.23 8.83
CA THR A 34 13.90 18.36 7.87
C THR A 34 13.89 19.71 7.14
N TYR A 35 14.80 20.63 7.48
CA TYR A 35 14.86 21.94 6.84
C TYR A 35 15.63 21.87 5.52
N VAL A 36 14.94 22.17 4.42
CA VAL A 36 15.54 22.34 3.09
C VAL A 36 15.39 23.82 2.69
N PRO A 37 16.50 24.59 2.58
CA PRO A 37 16.41 26.03 2.33
C PRO A 37 15.94 26.35 0.90
N PRO A 38 15.44 27.58 0.65
CA PRO A 38 15.08 28.01 -0.69
C PRO A 38 16.24 27.89 -1.67
N GLY A 39 15.98 27.28 -2.84
CA GLY A 39 17.00 27.02 -3.86
C GLY A 39 17.65 25.64 -3.76
N GLU A 40 17.45 24.90 -2.67
CA GLU A 40 17.93 23.53 -2.50
C GLU A 40 16.81 22.51 -2.77
N HIS A 41 17.22 21.29 -3.12
CA HIS A 41 16.33 20.18 -3.46
C HIS A 41 16.17 19.20 -2.30
N ASP A 42 15.01 18.54 -2.25
CA ASP A 42 14.83 17.34 -1.45
C ASP A 42 15.65 16.17 -2.02
N GLU A 43 16.02 15.23 -1.16
CA GLU A 43 16.84 14.07 -1.53
C GLU A 43 16.00 12.95 -2.15
N PHE A 44 14.75 12.78 -1.68
CA PHE A 44 13.86 11.72 -2.15
C PHE A 44 12.50 12.24 -2.56
N TYR A 45 11.90 11.56 -3.53
CA TYR A 45 10.47 11.62 -3.77
C TYR A 45 9.75 10.58 -2.91
N ALA A 46 8.66 10.98 -2.27
CA ALA A 46 7.73 10.10 -1.61
C ALA A 46 6.39 10.10 -2.36
N PHE A 47 6.05 8.96 -2.93
CA PHE A 47 4.76 8.73 -3.58
C PHE A 47 3.79 8.17 -2.55
N MET A 48 2.76 8.94 -2.23
CA MET A 48 1.81 8.64 -1.17
C MET A 48 0.45 8.35 -1.78
N SER A 49 -0.17 7.26 -1.33
CA SER A 49 -1.60 7.03 -1.56
C SER A 49 -2.40 8.20 -1.00
N GLY A 50 -3.42 8.62 -1.75
CA GLY A 50 -4.40 9.60 -1.32
C GLY A 50 -5.61 8.99 -0.63
N GLY A 51 -5.65 7.67 -0.39
CA GLY A 51 -6.80 6.95 0.15
C GLY A 51 -8.09 7.25 -0.61
N PHE A 52 -9.14 7.56 0.13
CA PHE A 52 -10.46 7.96 -0.38
C PHE A 52 -10.49 9.22 -1.25
N SER A 53 -9.39 9.97 -1.40
CA SER A 53 -9.34 10.98 -2.46
C SER A 53 -9.27 10.34 -3.85
N GLY A 54 -8.85 9.08 -3.96
CA GLY A 54 -8.65 8.34 -5.21
C GLY A 54 -7.50 8.89 -6.06
N GLN A 55 -6.60 9.68 -5.48
CA GLN A 55 -5.44 10.27 -6.17
C GLN A 55 -4.15 9.75 -5.56
N MET A 56 -3.03 10.03 -6.23
CA MET A 56 -1.69 9.86 -5.67
C MET A 56 -1.05 11.23 -5.44
N THR A 57 -0.22 11.36 -4.42
CA THR A 57 0.47 12.62 -4.11
C THR A 57 1.98 12.41 -4.05
N VAL A 58 2.73 13.41 -4.50
CA VAL A 58 4.19 13.40 -4.53
C VAL A 58 4.69 14.43 -3.52
N TYR A 59 5.54 13.98 -2.61
CA TYR A 59 6.20 14.80 -1.61
C TYR A 59 7.72 14.76 -1.78
N GLY A 60 8.40 15.81 -1.34
CA GLY A 60 9.86 15.80 -1.14
C GLY A 60 10.21 15.40 0.29
N LEU A 61 11.23 14.55 0.45
CA LEU A 61 11.85 14.26 1.74
C LEU A 61 13.29 14.80 1.78
N PRO A 62 13.72 15.39 2.92
CA PRO A 62 13.07 15.35 4.22
C PRO A 62 12.11 16.51 4.52
N SER A 63 11.87 17.44 3.57
CA SER A 63 11.08 18.65 3.84
C SER A 63 9.60 18.39 4.11
N GLY A 64 9.05 17.27 3.62
CA GLY A 64 7.63 16.96 3.71
C GLY A 64 6.74 17.86 2.86
N ARG A 65 7.31 18.62 1.92
CA ARG A 65 6.55 19.53 1.03
C ARG A 65 5.86 18.72 -0.06
N LYS A 66 4.58 18.98 -0.29
CA LYS A 66 3.85 18.41 -1.43
C LYS A 66 4.27 19.11 -2.72
N PHE A 67 4.71 18.33 -3.71
CA PHE A 67 5.08 18.82 -5.03
C PHE A 67 3.94 18.72 -6.03
N ARG A 68 3.20 17.60 -6.03
CA ARG A 68 2.18 17.34 -7.05
C ARG A 68 1.07 16.42 -6.52
N THR A 69 -0.13 16.61 -7.04
CA THR A 69 -1.19 15.60 -7.02
C THR A 69 -1.25 14.99 -8.42
N ILE A 70 -1.25 13.66 -8.52
CA ILE A 70 -1.44 12.91 -9.77
C ILE A 70 -2.84 12.31 -9.72
N PRO A 71 -3.75 12.76 -10.60
CA PRO A 71 -5.09 12.21 -10.66
C PRO A 71 -5.11 10.77 -11.18
N VAL A 72 -5.89 9.91 -10.52
CA VAL A 72 -6.03 8.48 -10.84
C VAL A 72 -7.51 8.08 -10.91
N PHE A 73 -8.13 7.71 -9.80
CA PHE A 73 -9.48 7.12 -9.77
C PHE A 73 -10.62 8.10 -9.48
N SER A 74 -10.28 9.34 -9.13
CA SER A 74 -11.25 10.42 -8.90
C SER A 74 -11.08 11.53 -9.94
N VAL A 75 -12.19 12.14 -10.35
CA VAL A 75 -12.17 13.30 -11.26
C VAL A 75 -11.40 14.46 -10.62
N HIS A 76 -10.62 15.18 -11.43
CA HIS A 76 -9.78 16.27 -10.95
C HIS A 76 -9.97 17.53 -11.81
N PRO A 77 -10.80 18.49 -11.35
CA PRO A 77 -11.14 19.65 -12.16
C PRO A 77 -9.97 20.62 -12.36
N GLU A 78 -8.93 20.57 -11.52
CA GLU A 78 -7.77 21.47 -11.63
C GLU A 78 -7.06 21.34 -12.99
N ASN A 79 -6.92 20.11 -13.51
CA ASN A 79 -6.27 19.82 -14.79
C ASN A 79 -7.19 19.14 -15.82
N GLY A 80 -8.49 19.01 -15.51
CA GLY A 80 -9.48 18.42 -16.42
C GLY A 80 -9.49 16.90 -16.49
N TRP A 81 -8.80 16.18 -15.60
CA TRP A 81 -8.84 14.71 -15.51
C TRP A 81 -10.26 14.23 -15.22
N GLY A 82 -10.79 13.39 -16.12
CA GLY A 82 -12.18 12.92 -16.10
C GLY A 82 -13.18 13.84 -16.81
N PHE A 83 -12.71 14.94 -17.39
CA PHE A 83 -13.53 15.89 -18.15
C PHE A 83 -13.11 15.98 -19.63
N SER A 84 -11.88 15.59 -19.98
CA SER A 84 -11.42 15.52 -21.37
C SER A 84 -11.86 14.21 -22.06
N GLU A 85 -11.92 14.19 -23.38
CA GLU A 85 -12.33 12.98 -24.13
C GLU A 85 -11.36 11.81 -23.94
N GLU A 86 -10.08 12.12 -23.72
CA GLU A 86 -9.01 11.15 -23.49
C GLU A 86 -9.11 10.51 -22.09
N THR A 87 -9.63 11.24 -21.10
CA THR A 87 -9.62 10.81 -19.69
C THR A 87 -10.97 10.32 -19.20
N LYS A 88 -12.09 10.70 -19.84
CA LYS A 88 -13.43 10.17 -19.53
C LYS A 88 -13.49 8.64 -19.54
N PRO A 89 -12.90 7.92 -20.51
CA PRO A 89 -12.96 6.46 -20.54
C PRO A 89 -12.31 5.79 -19.33
N MET A 90 -11.34 6.43 -18.66
CA MET A 90 -10.65 5.90 -17.48
C MET A 90 -11.59 5.64 -16.29
N PHE A 91 -12.78 6.25 -16.30
CA PHE A 91 -13.78 6.13 -15.24
C PHE A 91 -14.93 5.19 -15.60
N ASN A 92 -14.93 4.62 -16.80
CA ASN A 92 -15.92 3.65 -17.21
C ASN A 92 -15.50 2.26 -16.73
N THR A 93 -16.38 1.66 -15.94
CA THR A 93 -16.21 0.32 -15.38
C THR A 93 -17.32 -0.59 -15.90
N SER A 94 -17.27 -1.88 -15.57
CA SER A 94 -18.38 -2.80 -15.80
C SER A 94 -19.68 -2.36 -15.10
N TYR A 95 -19.58 -1.51 -14.08
CA TYR A 95 -20.70 -0.91 -13.34
C TYR A 95 -21.09 0.49 -13.83
N GLY A 96 -20.54 0.94 -14.96
CA GLY A 96 -20.76 2.26 -15.53
C GLY A 96 -19.74 3.30 -15.04
N PHE A 97 -20.14 4.57 -15.05
CA PHE A 97 -19.25 5.67 -14.70
C PHE A 97 -19.04 5.79 -13.19
N VAL A 98 -17.79 5.64 -12.73
CA VAL A 98 -17.40 5.67 -11.32
C VAL A 98 -16.32 6.74 -11.11
N PRO A 99 -16.68 7.99 -10.73
CA PRO A 99 -15.77 9.15 -10.66
C PRO A 99 -14.98 9.27 -9.35
N TRP A 100 -14.83 8.18 -8.59
CA TRP A 100 -14.14 8.14 -7.31
C TRP A 100 -13.65 6.72 -7.00
N ASP A 101 -12.64 6.59 -6.13
CA ASP A 101 -12.28 5.32 -5.49
C ASP A 101 -11.35 5.57 -4.28
N ASP A 102 -10.92 4.49 -3.63
CA ASP A 102 -9.95 4.44 -2.55
C ASP A 102 -8.60 3.93 -3.07
N ALA A 103 -7.66 4.84 -3.30
CA ALA A 103 -6.32 4.54 -3.79
C ALA A 103 -5.46 4.02 -2.63
N HIS A 104 -4.88 2.82 -2.71
CA HIS A 104 -4.34 2.16 -1.50
C HIS A 104 -2.80 2.06 -1.44
N HIS A 105 -2.17 1.25 -2.30
CA HIS A 105 -0.73 0.99 -2.26
C HIS A 105 -0.07 1.47 -3.56
N PRO A 106 0.83 2.47 -3.50
CA PRO A 106 1.69 2.80 -4.63
C PRO A 106 2.92 1.86 -4.67
N GLU A 107 3.21 1.27 -5.83
CA GLU A 107 4.33 0.33 -6.02
C GLU A 107 5.14 0.70 -7.28
N LEU A 108 6.45 0.90 -7.13
CA LEU A 108 7.34 1.27 -8.24
C LEU A 108 7.65 0.06 -9.12
N SER A 109 7.77 0.28 -10.43
CA SER A 109 8.38 -0.69 -11.33
C SER A 109 9.83 -0.97 -10.95
N MET A 110 10.27 -2.20 -11.18
CA MET A 110 11.58 -2.72 -10.82
C MET A 110 12.29 -3.39 -12.00
N THR A 111 13.62 -3.35 -11.93
CA THR A 111 14.57 -4.14 -12.71
C THR A 111 15.61 -4.71 -11.75
N ASP A 112 15.87 -6.03 -11.81
CA ASP A 112 16.74 -6.75 -10.87
C ASP A 112 16.39 -6.48 -9.40
N GLY A 113 15.09 -6.32 -9.09
CA GLY A 113 14.56 -6.08 -7.76
C GLY A 113 14.77 -4.67 -7.21
N VAL A 114 15.32 -3.75 -8.02
CA VAL A 114 15.57 -2.34 -7.69
C VAL A 114 14.56 -1.47 -8.43
N PRO A 115 13.93 -0.48 -7.77
CA PRO A 115 13.06 0.48 -8.45
C PRO A 115 13.77 1.17 -9.62
N ASP A 116 13.17 1.10 -10.82
CA ASP A 116 13.77 1.61 -12.05
C ASP A 116 13.17 2.96 -12.51
N GLY A 117 12.11 3.42 -11.85
CA GLY A 117 11.52 4.74 -12.06
C GLY A 117 10.79 4.91 -13.39
N ARG A 118 10.46 3.83 -14.10
CA ARG A 118 9.63 3.90 -15.32
C ARG A 118 8.18 4.20 -14.98
N TYR A 119 7.60 3.40 -14.10
CA TYR A 119 6.21 3.50 -13.68
C TYR A 119 6.06 3.44 -12.17
N ILE A 120 4.89 3.86 -11.74
CA ILE A 120 4.34 3.49 -10.46
C ILE A 120 2.91 2.98 -10.66
N PHE A 121 2.60 1.87 -10.01
CA PHE A 121 1.29 1.26 -10.04
C PHE A 121 0.54 1.63 -8.77
N ILE A 122 -0.78 1.75 -8.86
CA ILE A 122 -1.62 1.96 -7.68
C ILE A 122 -2.96 1.26 -7.86
N ASN A 123 -3.49 0.68 -6.79
CA ASN A 123 -4.77 -0.02 -6.80
C ASN A 123 -5.91 0.87 -6.29
N ALA A 124 -7.11 0.58 -6.80
CA ALA A 124 -8.38 1.07 -6.28
C ALA A 124 -9.10 -0.07 -5.54
N ASN A 125 -9.42 0.15 -4.27
CA ASN A 125 -9.98 -0.90 -3.40
C ASN A 125 -11.49 -1.13 -3.61
N ASN A 126 -12.28 -0.08 -3.88
CA ASN A 126 -13.74 -0.17 -3.97
C ASN A 126 -14.20 -0.87 -5.25
N THR A 127 -13.83 -0.33 -6.42
CA THR A 127 -14.02 -1.01 -7.70
C THR A 127 -12.67 -1.58 -8.12
N PRO A 128 -12.45 -2.90 -7.99
CA PRO A 128 -11.14 -3.54 -8.17
C PRO A 128 -10.47 -3.15 -9.47
N ARG A 129 -9.48 -2.25 -9.36
CA ARG A 129 -8.72 -1.72 -10.49
C ARG A 129 -7.26 -1.54 -10.11
N VAL A 130 -6.40 -1.54 -11.12
CA VAL A 130 -4.99 -1.13 -11.02
C VAL A 130 -4.72 -0.09 -12.09
N ALA A 131 -4.08 0.99 -11.71
CA ALA A 131 -3.63 2.04 -12.60
C ALA A 131 -2.11 1.99 -12.78
N ARG A 132 -1.65 2.29 -13.99
CA ARG A 132 -0.23 2.53 -14.33
C ARG A 132 -0.01 4.03 -14.55
N ILE A 133 1.01 4.56 -13.89
CA ILE A 133 1.37 5.97 -13.95
C ILE A 133 2.80 6.08 -14.50
N ASP A 134 2.96 6.82 -15.60
CA ASP A 134 4.27 7.12 -16.19
C ASP A 134 4.97 8.20 -15.36
N LEU A 135 6.15 7.87 -14.83
CA LEU A 135 6.93 8.75 -13.96
C LEU A 135 7.77 9.78 -14.74
N THR A 136 7.92 9.63 -16.06
CA THR A 136 8.52 10.68 -16.90
C THR A 136 7.60 11.88 -17.04
N ARG A 137 6.27 11.65 -17.01
CA ARG A 137 5.23 12.69 -17.17
C ARG A 137 4.45 12.98 -15.88
N PHE A 138 4.49 12.08 -14.90
CA PHE A 138 3.64 12.10 -13.71
C PHE A 138 2.14 12.12 -14.08
N GLU A 139 1.75 11.19 -14.97
CA GLU A 139 0.40 11.07 -15.53
C GLU A 139 -0.07 9.61 -15.50
N THR A 140 -1.34 9.40 -15.15
CA THR A 140 -2.00 8.10 -15.25
C THR A 140 -2.26 7.80 -16.72
N GLU A 141 -1.74 6.69 -17.23
CA GLU A 141 -1.87 6.31 -18.64
C GLU A 141 -2.90 5.22 -18.89
N GLU A 142 -3.12 4.37 -17.89
CA GLU A 142 -3.90 3.17 -18.06
C GLU A 142 -4.56 2.78 -16.74
N ILE A 143 -5.81 2.32 -16.80
CA ILE A 143 -6.54 1.73 -15.67
C ILE A 143 -7.18 0.43 -16.14
N LEU A 144 -6.82 -0.67 -15.49
CA LEU A 144 -7.35 -2.00 -15.75
C LEU A 144 -8.30 -2.42 -14.62
N GLU A 145 -9.52 -2.83 -14.97
CA GLU A 145 -10.48 -3.43 -14.04
C GLU A 145 -10.25 -4.93 -13.89
N ILE A 146 -10.26 -5.41 -12.64
CA ILE A 146 -10.02 -6.80 -12.28
C ILE A 146 -11.37 -7.50 -12.08
N PRO A 147 -11.75 -8.46 -12.94
CA PRO A 147 -12.95 -9.24 -12.77
C PRO A 147 -12.82 -10.24 -11.61
N ASN A 148 -13.94 -10.80 -11.17
CA ASN A 148 -13.98 -11.86 -10.16
C ASN A 148 -13.26 -11.48 -8.85
N SER A 149 -13.29 -10.20 -8.49
CA SER A 149 -12.61 -9.66 -7.32
C SER A 149 -13.49 -8.64 -6.60
N ALA A 150 -13.25 -8.44 -5.30
CA ALA A 150 -13.81 -7.33 -4.53
C ALA A 150 -12.86 -6.95 -3.39
N GLY A 151 -12.82 -5.65 -3.06
CA GLY A 151 -11.86 -5.12 -2.08
C GLY A 151 -10.43 -5.37 -2.54
N ASN A 152 -10.00 -4.77 -3.65
CA ASN A 152 -8.65 -4.99 -4.15
C ASN A 152 -7.63 -4.37 -3.19
N HIS A 153 -7.03 -5.16 -2.30
CA HIS A 153 -6.20 -4.65 -1.20
C HIS A 153 -4.76 -5.14 -1.28
N GLY A 154 -4.53 -6.46 -1.40
CA GLY A 154 -3.19 -7.05 -1.60
C GLY A 154 -2.66 -6.80 -3.01
N SER A 155 -2.60 -5.53 -3.39
CA SER A 155 -2.39 -5.00 -4.73
C SER A 155 -1.93 -3.55 -4.64
N PRO A 156 -1.23 -3.04 -5.67
CA PRO A 156 -0.44 -3.78 -6.63
C PRO A 156 0.93 -4.11 -6.03
N PHE A 157 1.47 -5.30 -6.33
CA PHE A 157 2.85 -5.64 -6.01
C PHE A 157 3.51 -6.27 -7.21
N VAL A 158 4.74 -5.86 -7.53
CA VAL A 158 5.40 -6.26 -8.79
C VAL A 158 6.41 -7.38 -8.57
N THR A 159 6.57 -8.26 -9.56
CA THR A 159 7.67 -9.22 -9.62
C THR A 159 9.02 -8.50 -9.80
N GLU A 160 10.12 -9.24 -9.60
CA GLU A 160 11.47 -8.68 -9.56
C GLU A 160 11.82 -7.77 -10.75
N ASN A 161 11.33 -8.07 -11.95
CA ASN A 161 11.53 -7.24 -13.15
C ASN A 161 10.22 -6.66 -13.71
N THR A 162 9.16 -6.58 -12.91
CA THR A 162 7.85 -6.08 -13.33
C THR A 162 7.22 -6.89 -14.47
N GLU A 163 7.48 -8.19 -14.55
CA GLU A 163 6.79 -9.09 -15.48
C GLU A 163 5.30 -9.19 -15.16
N TYR A 164 4.96 -9.22 -13.87
CA TYR A 164 3.60 -9.22 -13.37
C TYR A 164 3.38 -8.19 -12.28
N ILE A 165 2.19 -7.58 -12.32
CA ILE A 165 1.56 -6.86 -11.23
C ILE A 165 0.54 -7.80 -10.57
N ILE A 166 0.70 -7.99 -9.28
CA ILE A 166 -0.09 -8.91 -8.48
C ILE A 166 -1.23 -8.16 -7.80
N ALA A 167 -2.41 -8.78 -7.78
CA ALA A 167 -3.57 -8.29 -7.05
C ALA A 167 -4.31 -9.43 -6.35
N SER A 168 -4.99 -9.14 -5.25
CA SER A 168 -5.79 -10.14 -4.54
C SER A 168 -7.08 -9.59 -3.98
N THR A 169 -8.09 -10.44 -4.01
CA THR A 169 -9.40 -10.19 -3.40
C THR A 169 -9.29 -10.13 -1.88
N ARG A 170 -9.68 -9.01 -1.26
CA ARG A 170 -9.85 -8.92 0.20
C ARG A 170 -11.19 -9.45 0.64
N PHE A 171 -12.25 -9.22 -0.15
CA PHE A 171 -13.59 -9.65 0.18
C PHE A 171 -14.04 -10.67 -0.85
N SER A 172 -14.07 -11.95 -0.45
CA SER A 172 -14.52 -13.02 -1.34
C SER A 172 -15.91 -12.73 -1.90
N ILE A 173 -16.14 -13.20 -3.12
CA ILE A 173 -17.44 -13.12 -3.80
C ILE A 173 -17.83 -14.49 -4.35
N PRO A 174 -19.11 -14.73 -4.68
CA PRO A 174 -19.52 -15.91 -5.43
C PRO A 174 -18.86 -15.93 -6.81
N ILE A 175 -18.28 -17.07 -7.19
CA ILE A 175 -17.67 -17.26 -8.52
C ILE A 175 -18.21 -18.58 -9.12
N PRO A 176 -19.00 -18.55 -10.22
CA PRO A 176 -19.45 -17.36 -10.95
C PRO A 176 -20.37 -16.46 -10.12
N GLU A 177 -20.48 -15.18 -10.50
CA GLU A 177 -21.32 -14.20 -9.81
C GLU A 177 -22.77 -14.68 -9.72
N ALA A 178 -23.29 -14.75 -8.50
CA ALA A 178 -24.63 -15.25 -8.22
C ALA A 178 -25.19 -14.59 -6.96
N ASP A 179 -26.50 -14.35 -6.95
CA ASP A 179 -27.22 -13.93 -5.75
C ASP A 179 -27.47 -15.16 -4.85
N VAL A 180 -26.65 -15.29 -3.80
CA VAL A 180 -26.68 -16.39 -2.84
C VAL A 180 -26.75 -15.85 -1.41
N PRO A 181 -27.42 -16.56 -0.48
CA PRO A 181 -27.53 -16.09 0.89
C PRO A 181 -26.15 -16.09 1.58
N ILE A 182 -25.86 -15.04 2.36
CA ILE A 182 -24.58 -14.92 3.09
C ILE A 182 -24.31 -16.09 4.05
N SER A 183 -25.34 -16.80 4.50
CA SER A 183 -25.20 -18.02 5.32
C SER A 183 -24.52 -19.18 4.58
N SER A 184 -24.45 -19.12 3.25
CA SER A 184 -23.79 -20.10 2.39
C SER A 184 -22.34 -19.74 2.03
N TYR A 185 -21.74 -18.77 2.75
CA TYR A 185 -20.43 -18.20 2.41
C TYR A 185 -19.35 -19.24 2.12
N LYS A 186 -19.16 -20.21 3.03
CA LYS A 186 -18.13 -21.27 2.91
C LYS A 186 -18.27 -22.15 1.67
N GLU A 187 -19.51 -22.30 1.19
CA GLU A 187 -19.80 -23.08 -0.01
C GLU A 187 -19.52 -22.26 -1.26
N ASN A 188 -20.13 -21.07 -1.34
CA ASN A 188 -20.29 -20.34 -2.59
C ASN A 188 -19.21 -19.27 -2.84
N PHE A 189 -18.58 -18.73 -1.79
CA PHE A 189 -17.66 -17.61 -1.92
C PHE A 189 -16.23 -18.12 -2.10
N LYS A 190 -15.47 -17.43 -2.96
CA LYS A 190 -14.08 -17.74 -3.28
C LYS A 190 -13.26 -16.46 -3.37
N GLY A 191 -11.97 -16.58 -3.11
CA GLY A 191 -11.00 -15.54 -3.39
C GLY A 191 -10.33 -15.75 -4.74
N THR A 192 -9.68 -14.71 -5.24
CA THR A 192 -8.85 -14.75 -6.45
C THR A 192 -7.52 -14.07 -6.20
N LEU A 193 -6.46 -14.69 -6.69
CA LEU A 193 -5.13 -14.10 -6.82
C LEU A 193 -4.91 -13.83 -8.31
N SER A 194 -4.79 -12.56 -8.68
CA SER A 194 -4.75 -12.10 -10.07
C SER A 194 -3.33 -11.72 -10.45
N PHE A 195 -2.90 -12.17 -11.62
CA PHE A 195 -1.60 -11.85 -12.20
C PHE A 195 -1.84 -11.05 -13.48
N ILE A 196 -1.54 -9.75 -13.40
CA ILE A 196 -1.67 -8.79 -14.49
C ILE A 196 -0.30 -8.69 -15.15
N LYS A 197 -0.17 -9.09 -16.40
CA LYS A 197 1.06 -9.00 -17.15
C LYS A 197 1.27 -7.58 -17.64
N LEU A 198 2.52 -7.10 -17.56
CA LEU A 198 2.95 -5.90 -18.28
C LEU A 198 3.67 -6.36 -19.55
N ASP A 199 3.14 -6.00 -20.72
CA ASP A 199 3.83 -6.28 -21.98
C ASP A 199 5.09 -5.42 -22.08
N ALA A 200 6.24 -6.03 -22.38
CA ALA A 200 7.52 -5.32 -22.38
C ALA A 200 7.72 -4.41 -23.61
N GLU A 201 7.01 -4.65 -24.71
CA GLU A 201 7.14 -3.86 -25.94
C GLU A 201 6.03 -2.80 -26.05
N ALA A 202 4.79 -3.18 -25.75
CA ALA A 202 3.64 -2.29 -25.79
C ALA A 202 3.51 -1.44 -24.51
N GLU A 203 4.13 -1.88 -23.41
CA GLU A 203 4.01 -1.27 -22.08
C GLU A 203 2.56 -1.24 -21.56
N GLU A 204 1.70 -2.15 -22.03
CA GLU A 204 0.28 -2.24 -21.67
C GLU A 204 0.02 -3.35 -20.64
N MET A 205 -0.93 -3.11 -19.73
CA MET A 205 -1.37 -4.10 -18.75
C MET A 205 -2.46 -5.02 -19.34
N SER A 206 -2.36 -6.31 -19.06
CA SER A 206 -3.42 -7.26 -19.36
C SER A 206 -3.55 -8.31 -18.27
N LEU A 207 -4.79 -8.66 -17.90
CA LEU A 207 -5.00 -9.78 -16.99
C LEU A 207 -4.64 -11.08 -17.70
N ASP A 208 -3.64 -11.80 -17.20
CA ASP A 208 -3.16 -13.03 -17.81
C ASP A 208 -3.89 -14.25 -17.23
N PHE A 209 -3.84 -14.40 -15.90
CA PHE A 209 -4.55 -15.47 -15.21
C PHE A 209 -4.99 -15.09 -13.80
N GLN A 210 -5.95 -15.86 -13.28
CA GLN A 210 -6.38 -15.81 -11.88
C GLN A 210 -6.30 -17.21 -11.28
N ILE A 211 -5.85 -17.30 -10.04
CA ILE A 211 -5.89 -18.52 -9.24
C ILE A 211 -7.10 -18.44 -8.31
N LEU A 212 -8.01 -19.40 -8.44
CA LEU A 212 -9.14 -19.55 -7.51
C LEU A 212 -8.62 -20.14 -6.19
N VAL A 213 -8.93 -19.45 -5.09
CA VAL A 213 -8.47 -19.81 -3.75
C VAL A 213 -9.65 -19.86 -2.77
N PRO A 214 -9.49 -20.47 -1.58
CA PRO A 214 -10.54 -20.44 -0.55
C PRO A 214 -11.02 -19.02 -0.26
N GLY A 215 -12.27 -18.89 0.18
CA GLY A 215 -12.95 -17.62 0.44
C GLY A 215 -12.44 -16.85 1.66
N TYR A 216 -11.12 -16.84 1.89
CA TYR A 216 -10.50 -16.05 2.95
C TYR A 216 -10.39 -14.58 2.56
N ASN A 217 -10.14 -13.72 3.55
CA ASN A 217 -9.77 -12.34 3.27
C ASN A 217 -8.26 -12.25 3.04
N TYR A 218 -7.83 -11.98 1.81
CA TYR A 218 -6.41 -11.77 1.47
C TYR A 218 -6.04 -10.31 1.66
N ASP A 219 -5.06 -10.05 2.53
CA ASP A 219 -4.78 -8.72 3.05
C ASP A 219 -3.70 -8.01 2.24
N LEU A 220 -2.48 -8.51 2.33
CA LEU A 220 -1.30 -7.92 1.71
C LEU A 220 -0.65 -8.98 0.82
N ALA A 221 0.06 -8.52 -0.20
CA ALA A 221 0.85 -9.39 -1.05
C ALA A 221 2.27 -8.83 -1.22
N HIS A 222 3.20 -9.67 -1.66
CA HIS A 222 4.49 -9.22 -2.18
C HIS A 222 5.10 -10.31 -3.05
N ALA A 223 5.71 -9.94 -4.17
CA ALA A 223 6.53 -10.87 -4.95
C ALA A 223 7.90 -11.05 -4.29
N GLY A 224 8.46 -12.26 -4.33
CA GLY A 224 9.82 -12.49 -3.89
C GLY A 224 10.83 -11.82 -4.82
N LYS A 225 12.07 -11.73 -4.33
CA LYS A 225 13.23 -11.19 -5.04
C LYS A 225 14.42 -12.12 -4.81
N GLY A 226 15.40 -12.08 -5.70
CA GLY A 226 16.61 -12.88 -5.65
C GLY A 226 16.31 -14.36 -5.47
N PRO A 227 16.67 -14.99 -4.33
CA PRO A 227 16.42 -16.42 -4.10
C PRO A 227 14.95 -16.86 -4.16
N SER A 228 13.99 -15.94 -4.04
CA SER A 228 12.55 -16.22 -4.12
C SER A 228 11.85 -15.49 -5.26
N HIS A 229 12.58 -15.00 -6.27
CA HIS A 229 12.02 -14.23 -7.39
C HIS A 229 10.85 -14.93 -8.09
N ASP A 230 10.81 -16.28 -8.10
CA ASP A 230 9.76 -17.10 -8.69
C ASP A 230 8.52 -17.28 -7.81
N TRP A 231 8.47 -16.66 -6.63
CA TRP A 231 7.36 -16.76 -5.67
C TRP A 231 6.62 -15.44 -5.44
N ALA A 232 5.34 -15.54 -5.11
CA ALA A 232 4.51 -14.47 -4.59
C ALA A 232 3.82 -14.94 -3.31
N PHE A 233 3.71 -14.06 -2.32
CA PHE A 233 3.17 -14.37 -1.01
C PHE A 233 1.98 -13.48 -0.70
N PHE A 234 0.94 -14.04 -0.09
CA PHE A 234 -0.30 -13.34 0.24
C PHE A 234 -0.72 -13.68 1.67
N THR A 235 -0.92 -12.67 2.51
CA THR A 235 -1.38 -12.86 3.88
C THR A 235 -2.90 -13.00 3.93
N THR A 236 -3.41 -13.67 4.98
CA THR A 236 -4.85 -13.78 5.24
C THR A 236 -5.17 -13.42 6.69
N TYR A 237 -6.37 -12.89 6.94
CA TYR A 237 -6.84 -12.53 8.30
C TYR A 237 -8.25 -13.03 8.64
N ASN A 238 -8.89 -13.85 7.80
CA ASN A 238 -10.24 -14.36 8.04
C ASN A 238 -10.36 -15.80 7.50
N THR A 239 -9.51 -16.70 7.99
CA THR A 239 -9.53 -18.10 7.56
C THR A 239 -10.73 -18.88 8.11
N GLU A 240 -11.41 -18.33 9.09
CA GLU A 240 -12.67 -18.80 9.66
C GLU A 240 -13.87 -18.57 8.73
N GLU A 241 -13.69 -17.70 7.73
CA GLU A 241 -14.71 -17.28 6.77
C GLU A 241 -15.92 -16.65 7.49
N ALA A 242 -15.63 -15.81 8.48
CA ALA A 242 -16.64 -15.06 9.22
C ALA A 242 -17.25 -13.96 8.33
N THR A 243 -18.53 -13.67 8.55
CA THR A 243 -19.31 -12.69 7.76
C THR A 243 -19.91 -11.57 8.59
N THR A 244 -19.79 -11.63 9.93
CA THR A 244 -20.28 -10.61 10.86
C THR A 244 -19.30 -10.45 12.02
N LEU A 245 -19.23 -9.24 12.59
CA LEU A 245 -18.36 -8.92 13.73
C LEU A 245 -16.93 -9.46 13.51
N LEU A 246 -16.32 -9.07 12.40
CA LEU A 246 -15.04 -9.65 11.96
C LEU A 246 -13.94 -9.47 13.02
N GLU A 247 -13.97 -8.38 13.77
CA GLU A 247 -13.04 -8.11 14.87
C GLU A 247 -13.10 -9.18 15.98
N VAL A 248 -14.21 -9.90 16.08
CA VAL A 248 -14.43 -10.99 17.06
C VAL A 248 -14.25 -12.36 16.41
N ASN A 249 -14.66 -12.51 15.16
CA ASN A 249 -14.88 -13.81 14.54
C ASN A 249 -13.81 -14.23 13.51
N ALA A 250 -13.04 -13.29 12.96
CA ALA A 250 -12.01 -13.55 11.94
C ALA A 250 -10.60 -13.83 12.51
N SER A 251 -10.45 -13.87 13.83
CA SER A 251 -9.16 -14.16 14.49
C SER A 251 -9.36 -15.10 15.67
N ARG A 252 -10.16 -16.14 15.43
CA ARG A 252 -10.47 -17.20 16.40
C ARG A 252 -9.41 -18.31 16.38
N ASN A 253 -8.76 -18.51 15.24
CA ASN A 253 -7.63 -19.39 15.09
C ASN A 253 -6.39 -18.73 15.69
N ASP A 254 -5.49 -19.53 16.29
CA ASP A 254 -4.22 -19.01 16.80
C ASP A 254 -3.32 -18.45 15.69
N LYS A 255 -3.52 -18.92 14.45
CA LYS A 255 -2.79 -18.54 13.24
C LYS A 255 -3.68 -18.67 12.01
N ASP A 256 -3.52 -17.72 11.09
CA ASP A 256 -4.02 -17.81 9.72
C ASP A 256 -2.95 -18.37 8.77
N PHE A 257 -3.21 -18.29 7.46
CA PHE A 257 -2.33 -18.81 6.42
C PHE A 257 -1.65 -17.69 5.62
N ILE A 258 -0.50 -18.05 5.04
CA ILE A 258 0.08 -17.32 3.92
C ILE A 258 -0.07 -18.21 2.69
N ALA A 259 -0.71 -17.71 1.64
CA ALA A 259 -0.67 -18.37 0.35
C ALA A 259 0.68 -18.06 -0.31
N ALA A 260 1.41 -19.09 -0.72
CA ALA A 260 2.67 -18.97 -1.44
C ALA A 260 2.49 -19.57 -2.85
N VAL A 261 2.60 -18.72 -3.86
CA VAL A 261 2.38 -19.08 -5.27
C VAL A 261 3.72 -19.02 -5.98
N ASN A 262 4.13 -20.12 -6.61
CA ASN A 262 5.21 -20.06 -7.59
C ASN A 262 4.63 -19.57 -8.92
N TRP A 263 4.80 -18.29 -9.23
CA TRP A 263 4.10 -17.65 -10.35
C TRP A 263 4.70 -18.07 -11.70
N VAL A 264 6.00 -18.37 -11.75
CA VAL A 264 6.67 -18.88 -12.96
C VAL A 264 6.12 -20.24 -13.39
N LYS A 265 5.71 -21.08 -12.44
CA LYS A 265 5.07 -22.38 -12.74
C LYS A 265 3.58 -22.27 -13.04
N ALA A 266 2.95 -21.17 -12.66
CA ALA A 266 1.52 -20.95 -12.85
C ALA A 266 1.20 -20.34 -14.23
N ALA A 267 2.10 -19.50 -14.75
CA ALA A 267 2.08 -18.96 -16.11
C ALA A 267 2.45 -20.02 -17.16
#